data_AF-D8QA89-F1
#
_entry.id   AF-D8QA89-F1
#
_cell.length_a   1.000
_cell.length_b   1.000
_cell.length_c   1.000
_cell.angle_alpha   90.00
_cell.angle_beta   90.00
_cell.angle_gamma   90.00
#
_symmetry.space_group_name_H-M   'P 1'
#
loop_
_entity.id
_entity.type
_entity.pdbx_description
1 polymer ?
#
loop_
_entity_poly.entity_id
_entity_poly.type
_entity_poly.pdbx_seq_one_letter_code
_entity_poly.pdbx_strand_id
1 'polypeptide(L)'
;MVYISEVEHLFPFVEPTHQIYDRMFMLQDCLPTVARQLSEATTDMSVHGALIDAIYKLRDCATAVAHAMSALSDFTRAISSFFEDVESELDLQIVEIAKHYEAFLDCLENVLNLTSRCDDALVKAEAVMVHALSYHPSIVDYVLVKYLFPFIARHWIIDLSPRAIMLTAGRSTLGDVRLTVFEIADLMRLLRTYASESRAHFRLDVLVGIRAQPKDTRTALSSALDAVTRDLRGGVHAMESAEQRIGYGILLLGPD
;
A
#
# COMPACT_ATOMS: atom_id res chain seq x y z
N MET A 1 -5.71 -23.59 30.51
CA MET A 1 -6.42 -22.33 30.25
C MET A 1 -5.57 -21.61 29.23
N VAL A 2 -5.96 -21.66 27.95
CA VAL A 2 -5.19 -21.00 26.88
C VAL A 2 -5.56 -19.53 26.96
N TYR A 3 -4.58 -18.70 27.29
CA TYR A 3 -4.83 -17.28 27.45
C TYR A 3 -4.86 -16.62 26.08
N ILE A 4 -5.95 -15.93 25.77
CA ILE A 4 -6.07 -15.11 24.55
C ILE A 4 -5.09 -13.91 24.57
N SER A 5 -4.50 -13.58 25.72
CA SER A 5 -3.34 -12.68 25.79
C SER A 5 -2.05 -13.27 25.21
N GLU A 6 -2.04 -14.54 24.80
CA GLU A 6 -0.98 -15.19 24.01
C GLU A 6 -1.23 -15.09 22.48
N VAL A 7 -2.32 -14.42 22.06
CA VAL A 7 -2.80 -14.33 20.66
C VAL A 7 -2.29 -13.10 19.90
N GLU A 8 -1.77 -12.07 20.59
CA GLU A 8 -1.09 -10.93 19.95
C GLU A 8 0.07 -11.38 19.03
N HIS A 9 0.71 -12.51 19.35
CA HIS A 9 1.78 -13.10 18.53
C HIS A 9 1.29 -14.06 17.44
N LEU A 10 0.02 -14.47 17.45
CA LEU A 10 -0.53 -15.34 16.42
C LEU A 10 -0.89 -14.56 15.15
N PHE A 11 -1.23 -13.28 15.26
CA PHE A 11 -1.69 -12.46 14.13
C PHE A 11 -1.03 -11.08 14.09
N PRO A 12 0.31 -11.00 13.94
CA PRO A 12 1.03 -9.74 13.82
C PRO A 12 0.72 -9.00 12.50
N PHE A 13 -0.20 -9.51 11.68
CA PHE A 13 -0.55 -9.00 10.37
C PHE A 13 -1.54 -7.82 10.39
N VAL A 14 -2.38 -7.71 11.43
CA VAL A 14 -3.46 -6.70 11.47
C VAL A 14 -2.92 -5.27 11.47
N GLU A 15 -1.95 -4.99 12.34
CA GLU A 15 -1.40 -3.65 12.48
C GLU A 15 -0.70 -3.16 11.20
N PRO A 16 0.20 -3.94 10.56
CA PRO A 16 0.73 -3.56 9.24
C PRO A 16 -0.36 -3.37 8.18
N THR A 17 -1.44 -4.17 8.19
CA THR A 17 -2.54 -4.00 7.23
C THR A 17 -3.26 -2.66 7.42
N HIS A 18 -3.54 -2.24 8.65
CA HIS A 18 -4.12 -0.93 8.92
C HIS A 18 -3.21 0.21 8.47
N GLN A 19 -1.90 0.09 8.72
CA GLN A 19 -0.95 1.11 8.28
C GLN A 19 -0.86 1.18 6.74
N ILE A 20 -0.89 0.03 6.04
CA ILE A 20 -0.93 -0.03 4.57
C ILE A 20 -2.19 0.67 4.05
N TYR A 21 -3.33 0.43 4.70
CA TYR A 21 -4.59 1.08 4.38
C TYR A 21 -4.49 2.61 4.50
N ASP A 22 -3.97 3.12 5.61
CA ASP A 22 -3.80 4.58 5.81
C ASP A 22 -2.93 5.19 4.71
N ARG A 23 -1.84 4.49 4.33
CA ARG A 23 -0.96 4.93 3.24
C ARG A 23 -1.66 4.95 1.89
N MET A 24 -2.51 3.98 1.58
CA MET A 24 -3.33 4.02 0.38
C MET A 24 -4.31 5.21 0.36
N PHE A 25 -4.86 5.58 1.52
CA PHE A 25 -5.70 6.77 1.67
C PHE A 25 -4.90 8.07 1.43
N MET A 26 -3.66 8.16 1.89
CA MET A 26 -2.81 9.31 1.61
C MET A 26 -2.51 9.45 0.11
N LEU A 27 -2.28 8.33 -0.59
CA LEU A 27 -2.02 8.34 -2.03
C LEU A 27 -3.20 8.89 -2.84
N GLN A 28 -4.44 8.46 -2.57
CA GLN A 28 -5.62 8.95 -3.31
C GLN A 28 -5.86 10.47 -3.12
N ASP A 29 -5.45 11.05 -2.00
CA ASP A 29 -5.67 12.47 -1.70
C ASP A 29 -4.57 13.35 -2.33
N CYS A 30 -3.35 12.84 -2.41
CA CYS A 30 -2.20 13.58 -2.94
C CYS A 30 -2.21 13.66 -4.48
N LEU A 31 -2.59 12.58 -5.17
CA LEU A 31 -2.47 12.50 -6.64
C LEU A 31 -3.34 13.50 -7.40
N PRO A 32 -4.62 13.76 -7.04
CA PRO A 32 -5.41 14.79 -7.71
C PRO A 32 -4.80 16.19 -7.56
N THR A 33 -4.16 16.46 -6.42
CA THR A 33 -3.48 17.73 -6.17
C THR A 33 -2.28 17.90 -7.09
N VAL A 34 -1.44 16.87 -7.22
CA VAL A 34 -0.29 16.86 -8.14
C VAL A 34 -0.75 17.00 -9.58
N ALA A 35 -1.76 16.23 -9.99
CA ALA A 35 -2.29 16.24 -11.36
C ALA A 35 -2.82 17.63 -11.75
N ARG A 36 -3.62 18.25 -10.88
CA ARG A 36 -4.15 19.61 -11.09
C ARG A 36 -3.04 20.66 -11.14
N GLN A 37 -2.08 20.61 -10.22
CA GLN A 37 -0.96 21.56 -10.22
C GLN A 37 -0.10 21.42 -11.48
N LEU A 38 0.07 20.20 -12.00
CA LEU A 38 0.81 19.95 -13.22
C LEU A 38 0.08 20.51 -14.46
N SER A 39 -1.23 20.27 -14.58
CA SER A 39 -2.02 20.77 -15.71
C SER A 39 -2.09 22.30 -15.75
N GLU A 40 -2.12 22.95 -14.58
CA GLU A 40 -2.00 24.41 -14.47
C GLU A 40 -0.59 24.93 -14.82
N ALA A 41 0.45 24.14 -14.58
CA ALA A 41 1.84 24.54 -14.77
C ALA A 41 2.36 24.39 -16.21
N THR A 42 1.88 23.39 -16.95
CA THR A 42 2.40 23.07 -18.29
C THR A 42 1.41 22.28 -19.15
N THR A 43 1.54 22.45 -20.47
CA THR A 43 0.90 21.63 -21.50
C THR A 43 1.87 20.66 -22.19
N ASP A 44 3.08 20.51 -21.65
CA ASP A 44 4.12 19.64 -22.19
C ASP A 44 3.73 18.16 -22.04
N MET A 45 3.37 17.54 -23.16
CA MET A 45 2.94 16.15 -23.25
C MET A 45 3.97 15.15 -22.70
N SER A 46 5.27 15.48 -22.69
CA SER A 46 6.30 14.60 -22.12
C SER A 46 6.21 14.53 -20.59
N VAL A 47 5.92 15.66 -19.94
CA VAL A 47 5.73 15.75 -18.48
C VAL A 47 4.44 15.06 -18.08
N HIS A 48 3.35 15.33 -18.81
CA HIS A 48 2.06 14.66 -18.60
C HIS A 48 2.17 13.16 -18.79
N GLY A 49 2.82 12.70 -19.86
CA GLY A 49 3.03 11.27 -20.13
C GLY A 49 3.83 10.57 -19.03
N ALA A 50 4.88 11.23 -18.49
CA ALA A 50 5.66 10.66 -17.39
C ALA A 50 4.86 10.55 -16.08
N LEU A 51 4.04 11.56 -15.75
CA LEU A 51 3.17 11.49 -14.58
C LEU A 51 2.07 10.43 -14.75
N ILE A 52 1.46 10.33 -15.93
CA ILE A 52 0.45 9.32 -16.24
C ILE A 52 1.02 7.90 -16.08
N ASP A 53 2.23 7.63 -16.61
CA ASP A 53 2.91 6.34 -16.41
C ASP A 53 3.12 6.04 -14.92
N ALA A 54 3.58 7.02 -14.15
CA ALA A 54 3.75 6.86 -12.69
C ALA A 54 2.42 6.57 -11.97
N ILE A 55 1.33 7.27 -12.33
CA ILE A 55 0.00 7.01 -11.77
C ILE A 55 -0.50 5.60 -12.13
N TYR A 56 -0.28 5.15 -13.36
CA TYR A 56 -0.61 3.76 -13.75
C TYR A 56 0.17 2.74 -12.92
N LYS A 57 1.47 2.92 -12.71
CA LYS A 57 2.27 2.03 -11.85
C LYS A 57 1.82 2.05 -10.40
N LEU A 58 1.43 3.21 -9.90
CA LEU A 58 0.89 3.36 -8.56
C LEU A 58 -0.46 2.65 -8.40
N ARG A 59 -1.32 2.74 -9.42
CA ARG A 59 -2.58 1.99 -9.48
C ARG A 59 -2.34 0.48 -9.49
N ASP A 60 -1.45 -0.01 -10.36
CA ASP A 60 -1.09 -1.43 -10.42
C ASP A 60 -0.57 -1.93 -9.06
N CYS A 61 0.23 -1.10 -8.37
CA CYS A 61 0.71 -1.37 -7.02
C CYS A 61 -0.43 -1.43 -6.01
N ALA A 62 -1.37 -0.47 -6.04
CA ALA A 62 -2.54 -0.45 -5.16
C ALA A 62 -3.44 -1.68 -5.35
N THR A 63 -3.66 -2.11 -6.60
CA THR A 63 -4.40 -3.35 -6.91
C THR A 63 -3.68 -4.57 -6.34
N ALA A 64 -2.37 -4.65 -6.50
CA ALA A 64 -1.59 -5.75 -5.95
C ALA A 64 -1.62 -5.80 -4.41
N VAL A 65 -1.62 -4.63 -3.75
CA VAL A 65 -1.79 -4.51 -2.30
C VAL A 65 -3.14 -5.08 -1.85
N ALA A 66 -4.23 -4.70 -2.52
CA ALA A 66 -5.56 -5.23 -2.23
C ALA A 66 -5.61 -6.76 -2.41
N HIS A 67 -5.00 -7.30 -3.46
CA HIS A 67 -4.89 -8.75 -3.66
C HIS A 67 -4.09 -9.45 -2.56
N ALA A 68 -2.96 -8.87 -2.11
CA ALA A 68 -2.19 -9.44 -1.00
C ALA A 68 -3.01 -9.48 0.30
N MET A 69 -3.80 -8.44 0.59
CA MET A 69 -4.66 -8.41 1.76
C MET A 69 -5.83 -9.39 1.65
N SER A 70 -6.39 -9.57 0.44
CA SER A 70 -7.40 -10.61 0.19
C SER A 70 -6.83 -12.01 0.40
N ALA A 71 -5.61 -12.28 -0.09
CA ALA A 71 -4.95 -13.57 0.10
C ALA A 71 -4.67 -13.86 1.58
N LEU A 72 -4.26 -12.85 2.35
CA LEU A 72 -4.10 -12.95 3.80
C LEU A 72 -5.42 -13.26 4.51
N SER A 73 -6.51 -12.61 4.09
CA SER A 73 -7.86 -12.86 4.62
C SER A 73 -8.30 -14.30 4.34
N ASP A 74 -8.06 -14.81 3.13
CA ASP A 74 -8.39 -16.19 2.77
C ASP A 74 -7.55 -17.22 3.54
N PHE A 75 -6.25 -16.95 3.72
CA PHE A 75 -5.39 -17.77 4.57
C PHE A 75 -5.88 -17.82 6.03
N THR A 76 -6.22 -16.67 6.60
CA THR A 76 -6.76 -16.55 7.97
C THR A 76 -8.08 -17.33 8.11
N ARG A 77 -8.95 -17.23 7.11
CA ARG A 77 -10.22 -17.96 7.05
C ARG A 77 -10.04 -19.47 6.95
N ALA A 78 -9.07 -19.94 6.15
CA ALA A 78 -8.76 -21.36 6.05
C ALA A 78 -8.32 -21.95 7.40
N ILE A 79 -7.51 -21.20 8.16
CA ILE A 79 -7.12 -21.59 9.53
C ILE A 79 -8.34 -21.61 10.46
N SER A 80 -9.22 -20.61 10.38
CA SER A 80 -10.45 -20.56 11.19
C SER A 80 -11.31 -21.80 10.97
N SER A 81 -11.57 -22.12 9.69
CA SER A 81 -12.35 -23.29 9.29
C SER A 81 -11.71 -24.60 9.77
N PHE A 82 -10.38 -24.70 9.74
CA PHE A 82 -9.65 -25.87 10.23
C PHE A 82 -9.84 -26.10 11.74
N PHE A 83 -10.04 -25.05 12.54
CA PHE A 83 -10.29 -25.20 13.98
C PHE A 83 -11.71 -25.66 14.30
N GLU A 84 -12.69 -25.32 13.47
CA GLU A 84 -14.09 -25.69 13.68
C GLU A 84 -14.41 -27.09 13.16
N ASP A 85 -13.94 -27.43 11.97
CA ASP A 85 -14.33 -28.63 11.23
C ASP A 85 -13.47 -29.86 11.57
N VAL A 86 -13.63 -30.43 12.77
CA VAL A 86 -12.84 -31.60 13.22
C VAL A 86 -13.20 -32.90 12.50
N GLU A 87 -14.35 -32.95 11.83
CA GLU A 87 -14.87 -34.16 11.19
C GLU A 87 -14.31 -34.36 9.77
N SER A 88 -13.83 -33.28 9.15
CA SER A 88 -13.17 -33.30 7.85
C SER A 88 -11.82 -34.04 7.81
N GLU A 89 -11.47 -34.53 6.62
CA GLU A 89 -10.17 -35.13 6.36
C GLU A 89 -9.05 -34.11 6.58
N LEU A 90 -8.19 -34.40 7.56
CA LEU A 90 -7.08 -33.55 7.98
C LEU A 90 -6.18 -33.15 6.81
N ASP A 91 -5.83 -34.12 5.95
CA ASP A 91 -4.90 -33.92 4.83
C ASP A 91 -5.43 -32.91 3.81
N LEU A 92 -6.74 -32.93 3.51
CA LEU A 92 -7.33 -32.00 2.54
C LEU A 92 -7.24 -30.55 3.01
N GLN A 93 -7.50 -30.30 4.29
CA GLN A 93 -7.49 -28.94 4.82
C GLN A 93 -6.08 -28.40 5.06
N ILE A 94 -5.11 -29.26 5.37
CA ILE A 94 -3.70 -28.85 5.43
C ILE A 94 -3.23 -28.39 4.04
N VAL A 95 -3.59 -29.12 2.99
CA VAL A 95 -3.30 -28.74 1.61
C VAL A 95 -3.94 -27.40 1.26
N GLU A 96 -5.17 -27.15 1.72
CA GLU A 96 -5.87 -25.87 1.52
C GLU A 96 -5.16 -24.71 2.23
N ILE A 97 -4.79 -24.86 3.51
CA ILE A 97 -4.03 -23.85 4.26
C ILE A 97 -2.69 -23.56 3.58
N ALA A 98 -1.96 -24.59 3.16
CA ALA A 98 -0.67 -24.44 2.48
C ALA A 98 -0.80 -23.67 1.17
N LYS A 99 -1.84 -23.99 0.37
CA LYS A 99 -2.14 -23.28 -0.87
C LYS A 99 -2.42 -21.79 -0.64
N HIS A 100 -3.22 -21.46 0.36
CA HIS A 100 -3.52 -20.05 0.67
C HIS A 100 -2.30 -19.30 1.22
N TYR A 101 -1.45 -19.98 2.00
CA TYR A 101 -0.20 -19.41 2.48
C TYR A 101 0.77 -19.10 1.33
N GLU A 102 0.95 -20.01 0.38
CA GLU A 102 1.77 -19.78 -0.82
C GLU A 102 1.23 -18.62 -1.66
N ALA A 103 -0.09 -18.60 -1.91
CA ALA A 103 -0.72 -17.52 -2.65
C ALA A 103 -0.51 -16.14 -1.98
N PHE A 104 -0.53 -16.08 -0.65
CA PHE A 104 -0.22 -14.86 0.08
C PHE A 104 1.23 -14.41 -0.10
N LEU A 105 2.19 -15.34 0.00
CA LEU A 105 3.61 -15.04 -0.22
C LEU A 105 3.89 -14.53 -1.65
N ASP A 106 3.29 -15.18 -2.65
CA ASP A 106 3.42 -14.76 -4.06
C ASP A 106 2.87 -13.34 -4.27
N CYS A 107 1.75 -13.00 -3.61
CA CYS A 107 1.20 -11.65 -3.66
C CYS A 107 2.13 -10.63 -3.01
N LEU A 108 2.75 -10.95 -1.86
CA LEU A 108 3.72 -10.05 -1.21
C LEU A 108 4.93 -9.77 -2.11
N GLU A 109 5.47 -10.80 -2.78
CA GLU A 109 6.58 -10.63 -3.72
C GLU A 109 6.18 -9.76 -4.91
N ASN A 110 4.99 -9.97 -5.47
CA ASN A 110 4.47 -9.16 -6.55
C ASN A 110 4.35 -7.67 -6.14
N VAL A 111 3.83 -7.39 -4.94
CA VAL A 111 3.76 -6.00 -4.43
C VAL A 111 5.15 -5.39 -4.32
N LEU A 112 6.13 -6.11 -3.76
CA LEU A 112 7.50 -5.59 -3.64
C LEU A 112 8.13 -5.29 -5.01
N ASN A 113 7.89 -6.12 -6.01
CA ASN A 113 8.34 -5.86 -7.38
C ASN A 113 7.65 -4.63 -8.00
N LEU A 114 6.35 -4.44 -7.75
CA LEU A 114 5.59 -3.30 -8.27
C LEU A 114 5.94 -1.99 -7.57
N THR A 115 6.19 -2.00 -6.25
CA THR A 115 6.65 -0.81 -5.51
C THR A 115 7.98 -0.28 -6.05
N SER A 116 8.94 -1.15 -6.38
CA SER A 116 10.21 -0.74 -7.02
C SER A 116 9.98 -0.07 -8.38
N ARG A 117 9.11 -0.65 -9.23
CA ARG A 117 8.78 -0.07 -10.54
C ARG A 117 8.03 1.24 -10.42
N CYS A 118 7.21 1.39 -9.39
CA CYS A 118 6.49 2.62 -9.09
C CYS A 118 7.45 3.73 -8.65
N ASP A 119 8.40 3.44 -7.77
CA ASP A 119 9.44 4.39 -7.37
C ASP A 119 10.27 4.88 -8.58
N ASP A 120 10.74 3.96 -9.43
CA ASP A 120 11.46 4.31 -10.65
C ASP A 120 10.65 5.26 -11.56
N ALA A 121 9.35 5.00 -11.71
CA ALA A 121 8.46 5.84 -12.50
C ALA A 121 8.25 7.22 -11.87
N LEU A 122 8.09 7.31 -10.55
CA LEU A 122 7.95 8.57 -9.82
C LEU A 122 9.24 9.41 -9.88
N VAL A 123 10.41 8.79 -9.73
CA VAL A 123 11.72 9.46 -9.89
C VAL A 123 11.87 10.03 -11.30
N LYS A 124 11.51 9.23 -12.32
CA LYS A 124 11.54 9.68 -13.72
C LYS A 124 10.57 10.84 -13.96
N ALA A 125 9.35 10.77 -13.43
CA ALA A 125 8.36 11.84 -13.55
C ALA A 125 8.85 13.14 -12.90
N GLU A 126 9.44 13.06 -11.69
CA GLU A 126 10.04 14.21 -11.01
C GLU A 126 11.17 14.82 -11.85
N ALA A 127 12.09 13.99 -12.38
CA ALA A 127 13.22 14.47 -13.16
C ALA A 127 12.78 15.18 -14.45
N VAL A 128 11.82 14.61 -15.19
CA VAL A 128 11.25 15.21 -16.40
C VAL A 128 10.55 16.52 -16.07
N MET A 129 9.75 16.55 -15.00
CA MET A 129 9.05 17.75 -14.52
C MET A 129 10.03 18.87 -14.14
N VAL A 130 11.04 18.57 -13.31
CA VAL A 130 12.02 19.56 -12.87
C VAL A 130 12.77 20.12 -14.08
N HIS A 131 13.20 19.27 -15.01
CA HIS A 131 13.88 19.72 -16.22
C HIS A 131 12.98 20.62 -17.09
N ALA A 132 11.73 20.25 -17.29
CA ALA A 132 10.81 20.98 -18.17
C ALA A 132 10.33 22.31 -17.57
N LEU A 133 10.17 22.40 -16.25
CA LEU A 133 9.63 23.57 -15.58
C LEU A 133 10.69 24.57 -15.11
N SER A 134 11.97 24.16 -15.01
CA SER A 134 13.04 25.02 -14.53
C SER A 134 13.55 26.00 -15.59
N TYR A 135 13.71 27.27 -15.22
CA TYR A 135 14.36 28.29 -16.06
C TYR A 135 15.89 28.19 -15.93
N HIS A 136 16.55 27.52 -16.87
CA HIS A 136 18.03 27.40 -17.04
C HIS A 136 18.86 26.99 -15.76
N PRO A 137 19.69 25.93 -15.81
CA PRO A 137 19.66 24.92 -14.73
C PRO A 137 20.41 25.19 -13.42
N SER A 138 21.13 26.29 -13.21
CA SER A 138 22.19 26.29 -12.18
C SER A 138 22.15 27.38 -11.10
N ILE A 139 21.50 28.52 -11.32
CA ILE A 139 21.47 29.64 -10.35
C ILE A 139 20.06 29.95 -9.86
N VAL A 140 19.08 29.82 -10.75
CA VAL A 140 17.65 30.04 -10.48
C VAL A 140 17.12 28.97 -9.53
N ASP A 141 17.44 27.70 -9.76
CA ASP A 141 16.84 26.57 -9.05
C ASP A 141 17.21 26.55 -7.56
N TYR A 142 18.49 26.78 -7.23
CA TYR A 142 18.93 26.76 -5.83
C TYR A 142 18.42 27.97 -5.03
N VAL A 143 18.43 29.17 -5.62
CA VAL A 143 18.06 30.40 -4.89
C VAL A 143 16.55 30.58 -4.84
N LEU A 144 15.84 30.39 -5.96
CA LEU A 144 14.39 30.61 -6.03
C LEU A 144 13.61 29.48 -5.36
N VAL A 145 13.91 28.21 -5.66
CA VAL A 145 13.12 27.09 -5.10
C VAL A 145 13.44 26.87 -3.62
N LYS A 146 14.71 26.99 -3.22
CA LYS A 146 15.13 26.64 -1.85
C LYS A 146 15.00 27.78 -0.83
N TYR A 147 15.10 29.04 -1.26
CA TYR A 147 15.10 30.19 -0.33
C TYR A 147 13.98 31.19 -0.62
N LEU A 148 13.77 31.55 -1.89
CA LEU A 148 12.92 32.68 -2.24
C LEU A 148 11.43 32.31 -2.31
N PHE A 149 11.04 31.19 -2.92
CA PHE A 149 9.65 30.74 -2.98
C PHE A 149 9.08 30.32 -1.62
N PRO A 150 9.81 29.59 -0.74
CA PRO A 150 9.32 29.31 0.60
C PRO A 150 9.10 30.59 1.42
N PHE A 151 9.97 31.59 1.25
CA PHE A 151 9.84 32.89 1.89
C PHE A 151 8.63 33.67 1.35
N ILE A 152 8.47 33.76 0.03
CA ILE A 152 7.33 34.42 -0.63
C ILE A 152 6.01 33.75 -0.22
N ALA A 153 5.94 32.42 -0.24
CA ALA A 153 4.75 31.65 0.16
C ALA A 153 4.41 31.85 1.64
N ARG A 154 5.41 31.86 2.53
CA ARG A 154 5.21 32.06 3.97
C ARG A 154 4.74 33.47 4.32
N HIS A 155 5.20 34.47 3.58
CA HIS A 155 4.94 35.88 3.87
C HIS A 155 3.91 36.53 2.92
N TRP A 156 3.33 35.77 1.99
CA TRP A 156 2.30 36.22 1.03
C TRP A 156 2.70 37.49 0.28
N ILE A 157 3.98 37.55 -0.12
CA ILE A 157 4.57 38.78 -0.68
C ILE A 157 4.13 38.98 -2.13
N ILE A 158 4.05 37.88 -2.90
CA ILE A 158 3.69 37.84 -4.32
C ILE A 158 2.98 36.51 -4.60
N ASP A 159 1.96 36.53 -5.47
CA ASP A 159 1.32 35.31 -5.97
C ASP A 159 2.32 34.48 -6.79
N LEU A 160 2.50 33.22 -6.41
CA LEU A 160 3.38 32.30 -7.14
C LEU A 160 2.73 31.88 -8.46
N SER A 161 3.53 31.82 -9.53
CA SER A 161 3.06 31.27 -10.79
C SER A 161 2.76 29.76 -10.65
N PRO A 162 1.86 29.19 -11.46
CA PRO A 162 1.58 27.75 -11.43
C PRO A 162 2.83 26.87 -11.55
N ARG A 163 3.82 27.29 -12.37
CA ARG A 163 5.12 26.61 -12.47
C ARG A 163 5.92 26.64 -11.16
N ALA A 164 5.94 27.78 -10.47
CA ALA A 164 6.60 27.91 -9.18
C ALA A 164 5.90 27.07 -8.10
N ILE A 165 4.57 27.00 -8.13
CA ILE A 165 3.77 26.13 -7.25
C ILE A 165 4.11 24.66 -7.51
N MET A 166 4.15 24.24 -8.77
CA MET A 166 4.49 22.85 -9.12
C MET A 166 5.92 22.47 -8.72
N LEU A 167 6.91 23.36 -8.93
CA LEU A 167 8.31 23.14 -8.54
C LEU A 167 8.54 23.13 -7.02
N THR A 168 7.61 23.66 -6.23
CA THR A 168 7.70 23.71 -4.77
C THR A 168 6.72 22.74 -4.11
N ALA A 169 5.46 23.14 -3.97
CA ALA A 169 4.42 22.34 -3.35
C ALA A 169 4.17 21.04 -4.12
N GLY A 170 4.03 21.10 -5.45
CA GLY A 170 3.76 19.90 -6.26
C GLY A 170 4.88 18.86 -6.19
N ARG A 171 6.14 19.33 -6.22
CA ARG A 171 7.32 18.49 -6.03
C ARG A 171 7.38 17.89 -4.62
N SER A 172 7.05 18.67 -3.59
CA SER A 172 6.95 18.15 -2.21
C SER A 172 5.91 17.05 -2.12
N THR A 173 4.71 17.27 -2.68
CA THR A 173 3.63 16.27 -2.69
C THR A 173 4.03 15.00 -3.46
N LEU A 174 4.74 15.12 -4.59
CA LEU A 174 5.31 13.96 -5.29
C LEU A 174 6.35 13.22 -4.43
N GLY A 175 7.16 13.95 -3.67
CA GLY A 175 8.07 13.37 -2.68
C GLY A 175 7.33 12.60 -1.58
N ASP A 176 6.22 13.15 -1.08
CA ASP A 176 5.38 12.50 -0.06
C ASP A 176 4.70 11.23 -0.61
N VAL A 177 4.23 11.27 -1.86
CA VAL A 177 3.70 10.10 -2.58
C VAL A 177 4.78 9.01 -2.66
N ARG A 178 6.02 9.38 -3.00
CA ARG A 178 7.14 8.44 -3.10
C ARG A 178 7.51 7.84 -1.75
N LEU A 179 7.54 8.66 -0.69
CA LEU A 179 7.74 8.20 0.68
C LEU A 179 6.66 7.18 1.08
N THR A 180 5.40 7.48 0.76
CA THR A 180 4.26 6.61 1.04
C THR A 180 4.40 5.25 0.35
N VAL A 181 4.90 5.22 -0.90
CA VAL A 181 5.20 3.95 -1.61
C VAL A 181 6.30 3.15 -0.90
N PHE A 182 7.34 3.80 -0.37
CA PHE A 182 8.38 3.12 0.40
C PHE A 182 7.84 2.56 1.72
N GLU A 183 7.01 3.31 2.43
CA GLU A 183 6.38 2.84 3.67
C GLU A 183 5.51 1.60 3.41
N ILE A 184 4.74 1.57 2.32
CA ILE A 184 4.00 0.37 1.90
C ILE A 184 4.97 -0.80 1.67
N ALA A 185 6.07 -0.59 0.94
CA ALA A 185 7.06 -1.64 0.69
C ALA A 185 7.67 -2.18 2.00
N ASP A 186 7.96 -1.32 2.96
CA ASP A 186 8.49 -1.73 4.27
C ASP A 186 7.48 -2.52 5.09
N LEU A 187 6.21 -2.11 5.07
CA LEU A 187 5.12 -2.87 5.71
C LEU A 187 4.92 -4.24 5.05
N MET A 188 5.07 -4.34 3.73
CA MET A 188 5.04 -5.62 3.01
C MET A 188 6.23 -6.52 3.37
N ARG A 189 7.43 -5.95 3.54
CA ARG A 189 8.59 -6.69 4.05
C ARG A 189 8.34 -7.19 5.46
N LEU A 190 7.73 -6.37 6.32
CA LEU A 190 7.36 -6.75 7.68
C LEU A 190 6.36 -7.91 7.69
N LEU A 191 5.30 -7.83 6.87
CA LEU A 191 4.34 -8.92 6.68
C LEU A 191 5.01 -10.20 6.20
N ARG A 192 5.99 -10.10 5.29
CA ARG A 192 6.77 -11.26 4.82
C ARG A 192 7.61 -11.88 5.93
N THR A 193 8.25 -11.06 6.76
CA THR A 193 8.99 -11.52 7.94
C THR A 193 8.06 -12.23 8.91
N TYR A 194 6.91 -11.62 9.23
CA TYR A 194 5.89 -12.25 10.06
C TYR A 194 5.36 -13.55 9.49
N ALA A 195 5.14 -13.65 8.18
CA ALA A 195 4.73 -14.90 7.54
C ALA A 195 5.80 -15.98 7.73
N SER A 196 7.07 -15.62 7.51
CA SER A 196 8.21 -16.51 7.69
C SER A 196 8.37 -17.02 9.12
N GLU A 197 8.25 -16.12 10.11
CA GLU A 197 8.32 -16.46 11.54
C GLU A 197 7.11 -17.27 11.98
N SER A 198 5.92 -16.88 11.54
CA SER A 198 4.65 -17.56 11.87
C SER A 198 4.53 -18.93 11.23
N ARG A 199 5.33 -19.26 10.21
CA ARG A 199 5.41 -20.61 9.62
C ARG A 199 5.67 -21.68 10.67
N ALA A 200 6.41 -21.37 11.74
CA ALA A 200 6.65 -22.31 12.83
C ALA A 200 5.37 -22.61 13.65
N HIS A 201 4.43 -21.65 13.72
CA HIS A 201 3.16 -21.79 14.43
C HIS A 201 2.07 -22.48 13.60
N PHE A 202 2.23 -22.55 12.26
CA PHE A 202 1.34 -23.27 11.35
C PHE A 202 1.84 -24.68 11.01
N ARG A 203 2.72 -25.26 11.84
CA ARG A 203 3.15 -26.64 11.65
C ARG A 203 2.04 -27.63 11.97
N LEU A 204 2.07 -28.77 11.29
CA LEU A 204 1.07 -29.82 11.39
C LEU A 204 0.81 -30.28 12.84
N ASP A 205 1.88 -30.48 13.61
CA ASP A 205 1.83 -30.90 15.01
C ASP A 205 1.11 -29.87 15.90
N VAL A 206 1.33 -28.58 15.66
CA VAL A 206 0.63 -27.49 16.35
C VAL A 206 -0.85 -27.47 15.98
N LEU A 207 -1.16 -27.53 14.69
CA LEU A 207 -2.53 -27.51 14.16
C LEU A 207 -3.36 -28.71 14.66
N VAL A 208 -2.79 -29.93 14.63
CA VAL A 208 -3.40 -31.13 15.23
C VAL A 208 -3.58 -30.96 16.74
N GLY A 209 -2.60 -30.37 17.42
CA GLY A 209 -2.70 -30.05 18.85
C GLY A 209 -3.85 -29.10 19.18
N ILE A 210 -4.12 -28.11 18.32
CA ILE A 210 -5.25 -27.19 18.47
C ILE A 210 -6.58 -27.92 18.24
N ARG A 211 -6.67 -28.81 17.24
CA ARG A 211 -7.87 -29.65 17.02
C ARG A 211 -8.22 -30.55 18.20
N ALA A 212 -7.21 -31.05 18.90
CA ALA A 212 -7.39 -31.87 20.09
C ALA A 212 -7.88 -31.06 21.31
N GLN A 213 -7.88 -29.72 21.24
CA GLN A 213 -8.39 -28.88 22.33
C GLN A 213 -9.91 -28.96 22.48
N PRO A 214 -10.43 -28.65 23.69
CA PRO A 214 -11.86 -28.54 23.92
C PRO A 214 -12.53 -27.58 22.94
N LYS A 215 -13.79 -27.88 22.59
CA LYS A 215 -14.60 -27.08 21.65
C LYS A 215 -14.58 -25.59 22.00
N ASP A 216 -14.77 -25.24 23.27
CA ASP A 216 -14.79 -23.84 23.71
C ASP A 216 -13.50 -23.09 23.40
N THR A 217 -12.34 -23.76 23.49
CA THR A 217 -11.04 -23.15 23.15
C THR A 217 -10.91 -22.97 21.63
N ARG A 218 -11.32 -23.96 20.85
CA ARG A 218 -11.30 -23.88 19.38
C ARG A 218 -12.24 -22.82 18.85
N THR A 219 -13.45 -22.74 19.39
CA THR A 219 -14.43 -21.70 19.04
C THR A 219 -13.93 -20.30 19.40
N ALA A 220 -13.24 -20.14 20.54
CA ALA A 220 -12.64 -18.84 20.88
C ALA A 220 -11.53 -18.42 19.90
N LEU A 221 -10.68 -19.37 19.48
CA LEU A 221 -9.63 -19.12 18.47
C LEU A 221 -10.22 -18.80 17.09
N SER A 222 -11.22 -19.57 16.65
CA SER A 222 -11.94 -19.30 15.40
C SER A 222 -12.65 -17.94 15.43
N SER A 223 -13.30 -17.59 16.54
CA SER A 223 -13.95 -16.27 16.70
C SER A 223 -12.95 -15.11 16.59
N ALA A 224 -11.72 -15.28 17.10
CA ALA A 224 -10.65 -14.30 16.97
C ALA A 224 -10.17 -14.19 15.50
N LEU A 225 -9.97 -15.31 14.82
CA LEU A 225 -9.63 -15.36 13.39
C LEU A 225 -10.71 -14.74 12.50
N ASP A 226 -11.98 -14.95 12.85
CA ASP A 226 -13.11 -14.37 12.12
C ASP A 226 -13.22 -12.86 12.32
N ALA A 227 -12.80 -12.33 13.49
CA ALA A 227 -12.67 -10.90 13.69
C ALA A 227 -11.56 -10.32 12.80
N VAL A 228 -10.37 -10.93 12.82
CA VAL A 228 -9.25 -10.56 11.93
C VAL A 228 -9.67 -10.61 10.46
N THR A 229 -10.34 -11.68 10.04
CA THR A 229 -10.80 -11.85 8.66
C THR A 229 -11.76 -10.75 8.24
N ARG A 230 -12.68 -10.34 9.13
CA ARG A 230 -13.61 -9.24 8.88
C ARG A 230 -12.90 -7.90 8.78
N ASP A 231 -11.95 -7.63 9.68
CA ASP A 231 -11.15 -6.39 9.65
C ASP A 231 -10.33 -6.30 8.36
N LEU A 232 -9.65 -7.39 7.98
CA LEU A 232 -8.91 -7.49 6.72
C LEU A 232 -9.81 -7.25 5.50
N ARG A 233 -11.03 -7.84 5.46
CA ARG A 233 -11.98 -7.61 4.37
C ARG A 233 -12.49 -6.17 4.30
N GLY A 234 -12.74 -5.55 5.45
CA GLY A 234 -13.04 -4.12 5.52
C GLY A 234 -11.92 -3.28 4.92
N GLY A 235 -10.67 -3.62 5.26
CA GLY A 235 -9.47 -3.03 4.65
C GLY A 235 -9.41 -3.24 3.14
N VAL A 236 -9.60 -4.46 2.64
CA VAL A 236 -9.59 -4.79 1.20
C VAL A 236 -10.59 -3.93 0.43
N HIS A 237 -11.85 -3.86 0.86
CA HIS A 237 -12.86 -3.05 0.17
C HIS A 237 -12.50 -1.57 0.11
N ALA A 238 -11.89 -1.07 1.18
CA ALA A 238 -11.51 0.32 1.24
C ALA A 238 -10.23 0.60 0.41
N MET A 239 -9.31 -0.38 0.29
CA MET A 239 -8.18 -0.34 -0.63
C MET A 239 -8.63 -0.40 -2.10
N GLU A 240 -9.61 -1.24 -2.44
CA GLU A 240 -10.23 -1.29 -3.78
C GLU A 240 -10.88 0.05 -4.13
N SER A 241 -11.53 0.69 -3.16
CA SER A 241 -12.10 2.04 -3.34
C SER A 241 -11.01 3.09 -3.57
N ALA A 242 -9.91 3.04 -2.81
CA ALA A 242 -8.77 3.94 -2.98
C ALA A 242 -8.07 3.73 -4.33
N GLU A 243 -7.93 2.48 -4.80
CA GLU A 243 -7.41 2.16 -6.14
C GLU A 243 -8.24 2.83 -7.25
N GLN A 244 -9.58 2.71 -7.18
CA GLN A 244 -10.45 3.35 -8.15
C GLN A 244 -10.23 4.87 -8.18
N ARG A 245 -10.07 5.48 -7.00
CA ARG A 245 -9.81 6.92 -6.82
C ARG A 245 -8.45 7.37 -7.36
N ILE A 246 -7.41 6.56 -7.19
CA ILE A 246 -6.10 6.78 -7.83
C ILE A 246 -6.24 6.88 -9.35
N GLY A 247 -7.10 6.04 -9.95
CA GLY A 247 -7.42 6.09 -11.38
C GLY A 247 -8.05 7.41 -11.86
N TYR A 248 -8.79 8.13 -11.01
CA TYR A 248 -9.39 9.43 -11.38
C TYR A 248 -8.34 10.53 -11.57
N GLY A 249 -7.14 10.41 -10.96
CA GLY A 249 -6.04 11.36 -11.18
C GLY A 249 -5.63 11.47 -12.66
N ILE A 250 -5.85 10.40 -13.43
CA ILE A 250 -5.59 10.35 -14.88
C ILE A 250 -6.58 11.23 -15.66
N LEU A 251 -7.85 11.27 -15.22
CA LEU A 251 -8.89 12.07 -15.87
C LEU A 251 -8.63 13.58 -15.73
N LEU A 252 -7.91 13.99 -14.68
CA LEU A 252 -7.48 15.38 -14.47
C LEU A 252 -6.30 15.80 -15.36
N LEU A 253 -5.66 14.85 -16.04
CA LEU A 253 -4.55 15.06 -16.97
C LEU A 253 -4.96 14.87 -18.45
N GLY A 254 -6.24 14.58 -18.71
CA GLY A 254 -6.79 14.41 -20.05
C GLY A 254 -6.90 15.74 -20.82
N PRO A 255 -6.83 15.71 -22.17
CA PRO A 255 -6.93 16.92 -22.97
C PRO A 255 -8.40 17.35 -23.09
N ASP A 256 -8.69 18.57 -22.66
CA ASP A 256 -9.68 19.43 -23.34
C ASP A 256 -8.95 20.25 -24.41
#